data_AF-A0A519Q037-F1
#
_entry.id   AF-A0A519Q037-F1
#
_cell.length_a   1.000
_cell.length_b   1.000
_cell.length_c   1.000
_cell.angle_alpha   90.00
_cell.angle_beta   90.00
_cell.angle_gamma   90.00
#
_symmetry.space_group_name_H-M   'P 1'
#
loop_
_entity.id
_entity.type
_entity.pdbx_description
1 polymer ?
#
loop_
_entity_poly.entity_id
_entity_poly.type
_entity_poly.pdbx_seq_one_letter_code
_entity_poly.pdbx_strand_id
1 'polypeptide(L)'
;MTDAADVKATPKQMADAIRVLAMDGVEKAKSGHPGMPMGMADVATVLFSRFLKFDASRPDWADRDRFILSAGHGSMLIYALLHLTGYEAATKEELSNFRQWGSKTAGHPEYGHMPGVEMTTGPLGQGLATSVGFAMAERHLAARFGDDLVDHRTWVIAGDGCLMEGVSQEAIALAGRYRLSKLTVLWDDNEITIDGKVSLSDATDQKARFKAAGWAVKAVDGHDMHAIRAALKWATRQDQPTLIACKTKIGRGAATMEGSHKTHGAALGAAEVAATRLGLSWTHDPFELPASIEKAWAKVGRRGAKDRKKWEARLAASKQGADFTRAMAGDLPAEAYKALDAKIAELVEAKPA
;
A
#
# COMPACT_ATOMS: atom_id res chain seq x y z
N MET A 1 7.20 20.87 -38.51
CA MET A 1 6.12 20.44 -37.60
C MET A 1 6.59 20.78 -36.20
N THR A 2 5.84 21.64 -35.53
CA THR A 2 6.20 22.30 -34.27
C THR A 2 6.53 21.29 -33.19
N ASP A 3 7.69 21.45 -32.55
CA ASP A 3 8.05 20.79 -31.30
C ASP A 3 6.87 20.86 -30.33
N ALA A 4 6.19 19.73 -30.14
CA ALA A 4 5.23 19.59 -29.07
C ALA A 4 6.03 19.73 -27.77
N ALA A 5 5.92 20.89 -27.13
CA ALA A 5 6.48 21.14 -25.81
C ALA A 5 6.24 19.92 -24.92
N ASP A 6 7.26 19.50 -24.16
CA ASP A 6 7.27 18.35 -23.25
C ASP A 6 6.22 18.58 -22.12
N VAL A 7 4.92 18.45 -22.45
CA VAL A 7 3.81 18.75 -21.54
C VAL A 7 3.87 17.76 -20.40
N LYS A 8 4.23 18.27 -19.23
CA LYS A 8 4.33 17.47 -18.01
C LYS A 8 2.94 16.99 -17.58
N ALA A 9 2.80 15.69 -17.34
CA ALA A 9 1.57 15.12 -16.81
C ALA A 9 1.17 15.78 -15.49
N THR A 10 -0.11 16.13 -15.38
CA THR A 10 -0.71 16.63 -14.14
C THR A 10 -0.91 15.49 -13.14
N PRO A 11 -0.97 15.79 -11.83
CA PRO A 11 -1.32 14.78 -10.82
C PRO A 11 -2.64 14.05 -11.11
N LYS A 12 -3.64 14.76 -11.65
CA LYS A 12 -4.92 14.15 -12.07
C LYS A 12 -4.70 13.10 -13.17
N GLN A 13 -3.95 13.44 -14.22
CA GLN A 13 -3.63 12.48 -15.30
C GLN A 13 -2.86 11.27 -14.77
N MET A 14 -1.95 11.47 -13.81
CA MET A 14 -1.26 10.37 -13.14
C MET A 14 -2.22 9.45 -12.39
N ALA A 15 -3.22 9.99 -11.69
CA ALA A 15 -4.26 9.21 -11.03
C ALA A 15 -5.19 8.51 -12.04
N ASP A 16 -5.57 9.18 -13.12
CA ASP A 16 -6.40 8.60 -14.17
C ASP A 16 -5.74 7.39 -14.84
N ALA A 17 -4.40 7.35 -14.93
CA ALA A 17 -3.68 6.17 -15.39
C ALA A 17 -3.89 4.95 -14.48
N ILE A 18 -3.95 5.14 -13.15
CA ILE A 18 -4.29 4.07 -12.22
C ILE A 18 -5.71 3.58 -12.48
N ARG A 19 -6.66 4.51 -12.67
CA ARG A 19 -8.08 4.19 -12.94
C ARG A 19 -8.21 3.34 -14.21
N VAL A 20 -7.55 3.78 -15.28
CA VAL A 20 -7.61 3.11 -16.59
C VAL A 20 -6.97 1.73 -16.52
N LEU A 21 -5.77 1.60 -15.94
CA LEU A 21 -5.13 0.29 -15.80
C LEU A 21 -5.97 -0.68 -14.95
N ALA A 22 -6.57 -0.21 -13.86
CA ALA A 22 -7.42 -1.05 -13.02
C ALA A 22 -8.69 -1.50 -13.75
N MET A 23 -9.35 -0.58 -14.47
CA MET A 23 -10.49 -0.88 -15.31
C MET A 23 -10.13 -1.89 -16.41
N ASP A 24 -9.03 -1.68 -17.13
CA ASP A 24 -8.59 -2.54 -18.23
C ASP A 24 -8.23 -3.95 -17.76
N GLY A 25 -7.50 -4.07 -16.65
CA GLY A 25 -7.13 -5.37 -16.07
C GLY A 25 -8.36 -6.19 -15.68
N VAL A 26 -9.30 -5.57 -14.97
CA VAL A 26 -10.56 -6.23 -14.57
C VAL A 26 -11.41 -6.58 -15.81
N GLU A 27 -11.52 -5.68 -16.78
CA GLU A 27 -12.32 -5.90 -17.99
C GLU A 27 -11.75 -7.03 -18.85
N LYS A 28 -10.43 -7.11 -19.01
CA LYS A 28 -9.76 -8.19 -19.74
C LYS A 28 -9.92 -9.54 -19.02
N ALA A 29 -9.77 -9.55 -17.69
CA ALA A 29 -9.93 -10.75 -16.89
C ALA A 29 -11.38 -11.22 -16.72
N LYS A 30 -12.37 -10.35 -17.02
CA LYS A 30 -13.80 -10.54 -16.71
C LYS A 30 -14.03 -10.86 -15.22
N SER A 31 -13.14 -10.40 -14.36
CA SER A 31 -13.07 -10.74 -12.94
C SER A 31 -12.26 -9.68 -12.18
N GLY A 32 -12.74 -9.25 -11.02
CA GLY A 32 -12.01 -8.34 -10.14
C GLY A 32 -12.81 -7.12 -9.68
N HIS A 33 -12.11 -6.16 -9.08
CA HIS A 33 -12.70 -5.08 -8.28
C HIS A 33 -12.18 -3.72 -8.78
N PRO A 34 -12.85 -3.05 -9.73
CA PRO A 34 -12.38 -1.79 -10.28
C PRO A 34 -12.69 -0.59 -9.38
N GLY A 35 -13.74 -0.68 -8.56
CA GLY A 35 -14.29 0.44 -7.80
C GLY A 35 -13.31 1.08 -6.82
N MET A 36 -12.73 0.30 -5.90
CA MET A 36 -11.78 0.83 -4.90
C MET A 36 -10.51 1.39 -5.56
N PRO A 37 -9.83 0.69 -6.50
CA PRO A 37 -8.70 1.28 -7.22
C PRO A 37 -9.00 2.62 -7.88
N MET A 38 -10.19 2.77 -8.47
CA MET A 38 -10.62 4.01 -9.11
C MET A 38 -10.88 5.14 -8.09
N GLY A 39 -11.52 4.82 -6.97
CA GLY A 39 -11.80 5.75 -5.87
C GLY A 39 -10.52 6.26 -5.20
N MET A 40 -9.60 5.35 -4.88
CA MET A 40 -8.37 5.64 -4.15
C MET A 40 -7.19 6.12 -5.01
N ALA A 41 -7.35 6.22 -6.32
CA ALA A 41 -6.29 6.63 -7.25
C ALA A 41 -5.67 8.00 -6.89
N ASP A 42 -6.48 8.98 -6.45
CA ASP A 42 -5.96 10.31 -6.10
C ASP A 42 -5.11 10.26 -4.82
N VAL A 43 -5.59 9.55 -3.79
CA VAL A 43 -4.89 9.34 -2.52
C VAL A 43 -3.57 8.60 -2.76
N ALA A 44 -3.60 7.50 -3.49
CA ALA A 44 -2.42 6.70 -3.82
C ALA A 44 -1.41 7.50 -4.64
N THR A 45 -1.88 8.32 -5.60
CA THR A 45 -1.02 9.20 -6.40
C THR A 45 -0.26 10.18 -5.52
N VAL A 46 -0.93 10.85 -4.58
CA VAL A 46 -0.25 11.78 -3.67
C VAL A 46 0.72 11.04 -2.75
N LEU A 47 0.32 9.90 -2.18
CA LEU A 47 1.17 9.08 -1.31
C LEU A 47 2.48 8.68 -2.01
N PHE A 48 2.40 7.98 -3.13
CA PHE A 48 3.57 7.48 -3.85
C PHE A 48 4.41 8.63 -4.41
N SER A 49 3.76 9.63 -5.03
CA SER A 49 4.48 10.73 -5.68
C SER A 49 5.07 11.74 -4.71
N ARG A 50 4.78 11.72 -3.40
CA ARG A 50 5.26 12.76 -2.46
C ARG A 50 5.79 12.27 -1.11
N PHE A 51 5.31 11.15 -0.59
CA PHE A 51 5.57 10.77 0.80
C PHE A 51 6.29 9.42 0.93
N LEU A 52 5.91 8.43 0.12
CA LEU A 52 6.49 7.09 0.22
C LEU A 52 8.00 7.12 -0.11
N LYS A 53 8.82 6.63 0.83
CA LYS A 53 10.27 6.45 0.65
C LYS A 53 10.56 5.08 0.04
N PHE A 54 10.84 5.00 -1.25
CA PHE A 54 11.13 3.73 -1.94
C PHE A 54 11.99 3.94 -3.19
N ASP A 55 12.63 2.86 -3.64
CA ASP A 55 13.35 2.79 -4.92
C ASP A 55 12.84 1.56 -5.67
N ALA A 56 12.15 1.78 -6.80
CA ALA A 56 11.54 0.69 -7.59
C ALA A 56 12.58 -0.33 -8.11
N SER A 57 13.84 0.07 -8.27
CA SER A 57 14.93 -0.83 -8.67
C SER A 57 15.43 -1.73 -7.54
N ARG A 58 15.04 -1.44 -6.29
CA ARG A 58 15.45 -2.17 -5.08
C ARG A 58 14.25 -2.41 -4.15
N PRO A 59 13.32 -3.29 -4.55
CA PRO A 59 12.17 -3.67 -3.72
C PRO A 59 12.57 -4.35 -2.40
N ASP A 60 13.82 -4.79 -2.28
CA ASP A 60 14.46 -5.42 -1.13
C ASP A 60 15.18 -4.42 -0.20
N TRP A 61 15.18 -3.11 -0.50
CA TRP A 61 15.83 -2.11 0.36
C TRP A 61 15.22 -2.12 1.77
N ALA A 62 15.98 -2.58 2.76
CA ALA A 62 15.51 -2.82 4.12
C ALA A 62 14.83 -1.60 4.77
N ASP A 63 15.37 -0.39 4.55
CA ASP A 63 14.87 0.84 5.16
C ASP A 63 13.89 1.63 4.28
N ARG A 64 13.29 1.04 3.24
CA ARG A 64 12.21 1.71 2.50
C ARG A 64 10.92 1.77 3.34
N ASP A 65 9.99 2.66 3.03
CA ASP A 65 8.65 2.61 3.61
C ASP A 65 7.91 1.33 3.18
N ARG A 66 7.04 0.82 4.06
CA ARG A 66 6.15 -0.31 3.78
C ARG A 66 4.80 0.22 3.31
N PHE A 67 4.26 -0.36 2.24
CA PHE A 67 2.91 -0.07 1.78
C PHE A 67 2.06 -1.35 1.79
N ILE A 68 0.97 -1.34 2.54
CA ILE A 68 0.10 -2.50 2.71
C ILE A 68 -1.30 -2.16 2.20
N LEU A 69 -1.81 -2.98 1.27
CA LEU A 69 -3.16 -2.87 0.77
C LEU A 69 -4.08 -3.82 1.57
N SER A 70 -4.57 -3.39 2.73
CA SER A 70 -5.44 -4.22 3.57
C SER A 70 -6.76 -4.56 2.88
N ALA A 71 -7.30 -3.62 2.09
CA ALA A 71 -8.42 -3.89 1.18
C ALA A 71 -7.92 -4.63 -0.09
N GLY A 72 -7.41 -5.86 0.11
CA GLY A 72 -6.68 -6.61 -0.91
C GLY A 72 -7.47 -6.90 -2.18
N HIS A 73 -8.81 -6.84 -2.14
CA HIS A 73 -9.66 -7.07 -3.32
C HIS A 73 -9.38 -6.08 -4.45
N GLY A 74 -9.00 -4.82 -4.13
CA GLY A 74 -8.57 -3.83 -5.12
C GLY A 74 -7.10 -3.96 -5.52
N SER A 75 -6.61 -5.19 -5.68
CA SER A 75 -5.23 -5.55 -6.03
C SER A 75 -4.70 -4.82 -7.27
N MET A 76 -5.55 -4.53 -8.24
CA MET A 76 -5.16 -3.73 -9.41
C MET A 76 -4.62 -2.33 -9.06
N LEU A 77 -4.96 -1.76 -7.90
CA LEU A 77 -4.34 -0.51 -7.43
C LEU A 77 -2.83 -0.68 -7.23
N ILE A 78 -2.42 -1.71 -6.48
CA ILE A 78 -1.00 -1.91 -6.21
C ILE A 78 -0.26 -2.38 -7.47
N TYR A 79 -0.86 -3.24 -8.29
CA TYR A 79 -0.22 -3.66 -9.55
C TYR A 79 -0.04 -2.49 -10.53
N ALA A 80 -1.04 -1.61 -10.67
CA ALA A 80 -0.89 -0.39 -11.45
C ALA A 80 0.23 0.51 -10.91
N LEU A 81 0.30 0.72 -9.59
CA LEU A 81 1.37 1.53 -8.97
C LEU A 81 2.76 0.93 -9.19
N LEU A 82 2.93 -0.38 -9.02
CA LEU A 82 4.21 -1.07 -9.25
C LEU A 82 4.64 -0.96 -10.71
N HIS A 83 3.71 -1.16 -11.65
CA HIS A 83 3.97 -0.99 -13.09
C HIS A 83 4.38 0.44 -13.44
N LEU A 84 3.55 1.42 -13.04
CA LEU A 84 3.77 2.84 -13.33
C LEU A 84 5.10 3.34 -12.74
N THR A 85 5.44 2.89 -11.53
CA THR A 85 6.70 3.28 -10.88
C THR A 85 7.93 2.54 -11.41
N GLY A 86 7.75 1.53 -12.28
CA GLY A 86 8.84 0.86 -12.98
C GLY A 86 9.50 -0.27 -12.19
N TYR A 87 8.72 -0.99 -11.38
CA TYR A 87 9.19 -2.27 -10.84
C TYR A 87 9.36 -3.26 -11.99
N GLU A 88 10.55 -3.87 -12.11
CA GLU A 88 10.91 -4.74 -13.24
C GLU A 88 9.92 -5.90 -13.45
N ALA A 89 9.43 -6.49 -12.36
CA ALA A 89 8.49 -7.60 -12.42
C ALA A 89 7.05 -7.20 -12.80
N ALA A 90 6.69 -5.92 -12.71
CA ALA A 90 5.34 -5.42 -12.97
C ALA A 90 5.22 -4.91 -14.41
N THR A 91 5.29 -5.82 -15.37
CA THR A 91 5.24 -5.48 -16.79
C THR A 91 3.81 -5.22 -17.27
N LYS A 92 3.68 -4.57 -18.43
CA LYS A 92 2.39 -4.44 -19.13
C LYS A 92 1.73 -5.80 -19.35
N GLU A 93 2.52 -6.80 -19.73
CA GLU A 93 2.05 -8.17 -19.94
C GLU A 93 1.46 -8.77 -18.68
N GLU A 94 2.15 -8.65 -17.54
CA GLU A 94 1.66 -9.11 -16.23
C GLU A 94 0.34 -8.41 -15.85
N LEU A 95 0.21 -7.09 -16.04
CA LEU A 95 -1.06 -6.40 -15.80
C LEU A 95 -2.18 -6.91 -16.71
N SER A 96 -1.84 -7.22 -17.96
CA SER A 96 -2.78 -7.78 -18.92
C SER A 96 -3.13 -9.25 -18.61
N ASN A 97 -2.34 -9.94 -17.79
CA ASN A 97 -2.56 -11.31 -17.32
C ASN A 97 -3.16 -11.36 -15.90
N PHE A 98 -3.76 -10.25 -15.44
CA PHE A 98 -4.45 -10.18 -14.16
C PHE A 98 -5.41 -11.36 -13.97
N ARG A 99 -5.29 -12.04 -12.82
CA ARG A 99 -6.08 -13.23 -12.42
C ARG A 99 -5.92 -14.45 -13.33
N GLN A 100 -4.92 -14.48 -14.21
CA GLN A 100 -4.66 -15.64 -15.06
C GLN A 100 -3.70 -16.62 -14.37
N TRP A 101 -3.80 -17.89 -14.75
CA TRP A 101 -2.97 -18.96 -14.21
C TRP A 101 -1.47 -18.64 -14.37
N GLY A 102 -0.71 -18.72 -13.27
CA GLY A 102 0.73 -18.50 -13.27
C GLY A 102 1.20 -17.05 -13.36
N SER A 103 0.28 -16.07 -13.46
CA SER A 103 0.66 -14.65 -13.45
C SER A 103 1.03 -14.17 -12.04
N LYS A 104 1.90 -13.16 -11.96
CA LYS A 104 2.26 -12.47 -10.71
C LYS A 104 1.17 -11.50 -10.24
N THR A 105 0.23 -11.12 -11.11
CA THR A 105 -0.90 -10.23 -10.78
C THR A 105 -2.13 -11.05 -10.37
N ALA A 106 -2.00 -11.71 -9.22
CA ALA A 106 -3.03 -12.54 -8.63
C ALA A 106 -4.32 -11.77 -8.26
N GLY A 107 -5.40 -12.49 -7.95
CA GLY A 107 -6.68 -11.86 -7.63
C GLY A 107 -6.65 -10.96 -6.39
N HIS A 108 -5.76 -11.27 -5.45
CA HIS A 108 -5.40 -10.48 -4.28
C HIS A 108 -3.86 -10.39 -4.20
N PRO A 109 -3.26 -9.38 -3.55
CA PRO A 109 -1.80 -9.27 -3.43
C PRO A 109 -1.23 -10.48 -2.69
N GLU A 110 -0.18 -11.08 -3.23
CA GLU A 110 0.51 -12.25 -2.69
C GLU A 110 2.00 -11.93 -2.48
N TYR A 111 2.48 -12.08 -1.24
CA TYR A 111 3.90 -11.95 -0.92
C TYR A 111 4.70 -13.06 -1.58
N GLY A 112 5.90 -12.73 -2.07
CA GLY A 112 6.80 -13.66 -2.76
C GLY A 112 6.52 -13.81 -4.27
N HIS A 113 5.33 -13.45 -4.75
CA HIS A 113 4.97 -13.54 -6.17
C HIS A 113 5.31 -12.26 -6.94
N MET A 114 4.88 -11.11 -6.43
CA MET A 114 5.15 -9.79 -7.04
C MET A 114 6.07 -8.96 -6.12
N PRO A 115 7.33 -8.71 -6.51
CA PRO A 115 8.21 -7.79 -5.78
C PRO A 115 7.57 -6.42 -5.57
N GLY A 116 7.59 -5.93 -4.33
CA GLY A 116 6.88 -4.72 -3.92
C GLY A 116 5.54 -4.97 -3.22
N VAL A 117 5.03 -6.21 -3.22
CA VAL A 117 3.95 -6.64 -2.32
C VAL A 117 4.55 -7.14 -1.00
N GLU A 118 4.24 -6.44 0.10
CA GLU A 118 4.82 -6.70 1.42
C GLU A 118 4.29 -7.96 2.11
N MET A 119 3.01 -8.26 1.88
CA MET A 119 2.29 -9.32 2.56
C MET A 119 1.11 -9.78 1.70
N THR A 120 0.69 -11.03 1.91
CA THR A 120 -0.54 -11.54 1.31
C THR A 120 -1.77 -10.96 2.01
N THR A 121 -2.68 -10.37 1.26
CA THR A 121 -3.95 -9.82 1.77
C THR A 121 -5.13 -10.39 0.99
N GLY A 122 -6.36 -10.03 1.38
CA GLY A 122 -7.59 -10.57 0.83
C GLY A 122 -8.60 -10.82 1.93
N PRO A 123 -8.28 -11.65 2.93
CA PRO A 123 -9.03 -11.70 4.18
C PRO A 123 -9.02 -10.32 4.84
N LEU A 124 -10.19 -9.70 4.97
CA LEU A 124 -10.33 -8.33 5.43
C LEU A 124 -9.81 -8.19 6.88
N GLY A 125 -9.32 -6.99 7.22
CA GLY A 125 -8.75 -6.69 8.54
C GLY A 125 -7.32 -7.19 8.76
N GLN A 126 -6.90 -8.27 8.11
CA GLN A 126 -5.57 -8.85 8.31
C GLN A 126 -4.44 -7.92 7.88
N GLY A 127 -4.58 -7.21 6.75
CA GLY A 127 -3.56 -6.25 6.32
C GLY A 127 -3.33 -5.12 7.33
N LEU A 128 -4.41 -4.59 7.93
CA LEU A 128 -4.34 -3.62 9.01
C LEU A 128 -3.68 -4.23 10.24
N ALA A 129 -4.07 -5.44 10.66
CA ALA A 129 -3.48 -6.10 11.81
C ALA A 129 -1.97 -6.37 11.63
N THR A 130 -1.56 -6.96 10.51
CA THR A 130 -0.16 -7.23 10.21
C THR A 130 0.66 -5.94 10.09
N SER A 131 0.08 -4.84 9.61
CA SER A 131 0.78 -3.53 9.56
C SER A 131 1.25 -3.02 10.92
N VAL A 132 0.53 -3.38 12.00
CA VAL A 132 0.95 -3.09 13.38
C VAL A 132 2.25 -3.84 13.68
N GLY A 133 2.36 -5.10 13.26
CA GLY A 133 3.59 -5.89 13.34
C GLY A 133 4.75 -5.26 12.56
N PHE A 134 4.51 -4.76 11.33
CA PHE A 134 5.54 -4.04 10.57
C PHE A 134 6.05 -2.78 11.31
N ALA A 135 5.14 -1.99 11.88
CA ALA A 135 5.52 -0.81 12.65
C ALA A 135 6.22 -1.15 13.99
N MET A 136 5.84 -2.24 14.65
CA MET A 136 6.54 -2.76 15.81
C MET A 136 7.96 -3.25 15.46
N ALA A 137 8.11 -3.96 14.34
CA ALA A 137 9.40 -4.43 13.85
C ALA A 137 10.34 -3.27 13.53
N GLU A 138 9.85 -2.22 12.86
CA GLU A 138 10.61 -1.00 12.62
C GLU A 138 11.14 -0.40 13.92
N ARG A 139 10.27 -0.25 14.93
CA ARG A 139 10.67 0.32 16.23
C ARG A 139 11.66 -0.55 16.99
N HIS A 140 11.45 -1.85 16.97
CA HIS A 140 12.36 -2.80 17.60
C HIS A 140 13.75 -2.77 16.95
N LEU A 141 13.79 -2.78 15.61
CA LEU A 141 15.03 -2.76 14.85
C LEU A 141 15.75 -1.40 14.97
N ALA A 142 15.01 -0.28 15.02
CA ALA A 142 15.58 1.04 15.29
C ALA A 142 16.22 1.12 16.68
N ALA A 143 15.56 0.58 17.71
CA ALA A 143 16.13 0.52 19.06
C ALA A 143 17.41 -0.34 19.13
N ARG A 144 17.49 -1.40 18.31
CA ARG A 144 18.65 -2.30 18.26
C ARG A 144 19.80 -1.72 17.43
N PHE A 145 19.53 -1.31 16.19
CA PHE A 145 20.54 -0.96 15.19
C PHE A 145 20.77 0.54 15.02
N GLY A 146 19.90 1.36 15.61
CA GLY A 146 19.93 2.82 15.53
C GLY A 146 19.07 3.39 14.40
N ASP A 147 18.56 4.61 14.63
CA ASP A 147 17.69 5.34 13.69
C ASP A 147 18.40 5.65 12.35
N ASP A 148 19.74 5.68 12.31
CA ASP A 148 20.48 5.89 11.07
C ASP A 148 20.30 4.75 10.05
N LEU A 149 20.09 3.53 10.55
CA LEU A 149 19.90 2.31 9.74
C LEU A 149 18.43 1.93 9.59
N VAL A 150 17.57 2.31 10.53
CA VAL A 150 16.14 1.97 10.54
C VAL A 150 15.31 3.20 10.90
N ASP A 151 14.74 3.82 9.88
CA ASP A 151 13.82 4.95 10.02
C ASP A 151 12.83 4.97 8.85
N HIS A 152 11.80 4.13 8.90
CA HIS A 152 10.80 4.03 7.84
C HIS A 152 9.38 3.96 8.35
N ARG A 153 8.42 4.30 7.48
CA ARG A 153 7.01 4.33 7.81
C ARG A 153 6.27 3.13 7.25
N THR A 154 5.14 2.82 7.88
CA THR A 154 4.16 1.85 7.41
C THR A 154 2.89 2.58 7.00
N TRP A 155 2.53 2.47 5.73
CA TRP A 155 1.34 3.07 5.14
C TRP A 155 0.34 1.97 4.78
N VAL A 156 -0.92 2.16 5.14
CA VAL A 156 -1.97 1.15 4.92
C VAL A 156 -3.13 1.78 4.20
N ILE A 157 -3.64 1.15 3.15
CA ILE A 157 -4.98 1.44 2.63
C ILE A 157 -5.94 0.36 3.14
N ALA A 158 -6.98 0.78 3.85
CA ALA A 158 -8.04 -0.06 4.37
C ALA A 158 -9.40 0.46 3.90
N GLY A 159 -10.39 -0.43 3.75
CA GLY A 159 -11.77 -0.07 3.45
C GLY A 159 -12.69 -0.39 4.62
N ASP A 160 -13.98 -0.11 4.46
CA ASP A 160 -15.00 -0.33 5.50
C ASP A 160 -15.00 -1.77 6.03
N GLY A 161 -14.94 -2.76 5.13
CA GLY A 161 -14.90 -4.17 5.53
C GLY A 161 -13.68 -4.53 6.39
N CYS A 162 -12.53 -3.87 6.21
CA CYS A 162 -11.40 -4.07 7.12
C CYS A 162 -11.66 -3.53 8.52
N LEU A 163 -12.44 -2.46 8.64
CA LEU A 163 -12.73 -1.82 9.93
C LEU A 163 -13.90 -2.47 10.68
N MET A 164 -14.75 -3.22 9.98
CA MET A 164 -15.80 -4.05 10.58
C MET A 164 -15.26 -5.33 11.23
N GLU A 165 -14.14 -5.85 10.73
CA GLU A 165 -13.53 -7.07 11.27
C GLU A 165 -12.97 -6.88 12.68
N GLY A 166 -13.25 -7.83 13.58
CA GLY A 166 -12.87 -7.75 15.00
C GLY A 166 -11.36 -7.64 15.21
N VAL A 167 -10.56 -8.31 14.37
CA VAL A 167 -9.09 -8.24 14.40
C VAL A 167 -8.58 -6.80 14.23
N SER A 168 -9.34 -5.94 13.53
CA SER A 168 -9.00 -4.53 13.40
C SER A 168 -9.04 -3.80 14.74
N GLN A 169 -10.01 -4.11 15.61
CA GLN A 169 -10.15 -3.49 16.91
C GLN A 169 -8.98 -3.87 17.83
N GLU A 170 -8.62 -5.15 17.86
CA GLU A 170 -7.47 -5.65 18.62
C GLU A 170 -6.19 -4.93 18.17
N ALA A 171 -5.96 -4.87 16.85
CA ALA A 171 -4.79 -4.25 16.27
C ALA A 171 -4.69 -2.75 16.56
N ILE A 172 -5.78 -1.98 16.40
CA ILE A 172 -5.72 -0.53 16.62
C ILE A 172 -5.55 -0.19 18.10
N ALA A 173 -6.12 -0.99 19.02
CA ALA A 173 -5.92 -0.83 20.45
C ALA A 173 -4.44 -1.05 20.81
N LEU A 174 -3.80 -2.08 20.25
CA LEU A 174 -2.39 -2.36 20.45
C LEU A 174 -1.48 -1.26 19.88
N ALA A 175 -1.75 -0.81 18.64
CA ALA A 175 -0.97 0.23 18.00
C ALA A 175 -1.01 1.57 18.75
N GLY A 176 -2.19 1.94 19.27
CA GLY A 176 -2.35 3.13 20.10
C GLY A 176 -1.65 2.98 21.45
N ARG A 177 -1.76 1.82 22.10
CA ARG A 177 -1.06 1.51 23.36
C ARG A 177 0.46 1.66 23.24
N TYR A 178 1.03 1.30 22.10
CA TYR A 178 2.47 1.44 21.82
C TYR A 178 2.86 2.75 21.14
N ARG A 179 1.90 3.64 20.85
CA ARG A 179 2.15 4.92 20.16
C ARG A 179 2.98 4.75 18.89
N LEU A 180 2.57 3.84 18.01
CA LEU A 180 3.28 3.55 16.76
C LEU A 180 3.16 4.70 15.74
N SER A 181 3.86 5.81 15.97
CA SER A 181 3.76 7.07 15.23
C SER A 181 4.19 7.03 13.76
N LYS A 182 4.89 5.95 13.36
CA LYS A 182 5.26 5.68 11.97
C LYS A 182 4.22 4.82 11.23
N LEU A 183 3.10 4.46 11.87
CA LEU A 183 1.95 3.81 11.24
C LEU A 183 0.88 4.84 10.82
N THR A 184 0.51 4.82 9.54
CA THR A 184 -0.57 5.63 9.01
C THR A 184 -1.55 4.77 8.21
N VAL A 185 -2.81 4.81 8.60
CA VAL A 185 -3.93 4.17 7.91
C VAL A 185 -4.69 5.23 7.11
N LEU A 186 -4.84 4.97 5.82
CA LEU A 186 -5.67 5.69 4.87
C LEU A 186 -6.94 4.86 4.69
N TRP A 187 -8.01 5.26 5.37
CA TRP A 187 -9.29 4.60 5.24
C TRP A 187 -10.03 5.18 4.03
N ASP A 188 -10.36 4.31 3.07
CA ASP A 188 -11.29 4.59 2.00
C ASP A 188 -12.72 4.65 2.56
N ASP A 189 -13.12 5.83 3.03
CA ASP A 189 -14.44 6.15 3.58
C ASP A 189 -15.41 6.42 2.43
N ASN A 190 -15.76 5.37 1.69
CA ASN A 190 -16.58 5.46 0.47
C ASN A 190 -18.07 5.12 0.68
N GLU A 191 -18.43 4.70 1.90
CA GLU A 191 -19.79 4.32 2.34
C GLU A 191 -20.39 3.08 1.66
N ILE A 192 -19.59 2.26 0.97
CA ILE A 192 -20.05 1.13 0.17
C ILE A 192 -19.35 -0.18 0.56
N THR A 193 -20.16 -1.20 0.83
CA THR A 193 -19.76 -2.61 0.94
C THR A 193 -20.29 -3.41 -0.26
N ILE A 194 -20.14 -4.75 -0.25
CA ILE A 194 -20.68 -5.64 -1.28
C ILE A 194 -22.20 -5.48 -1.40
N ASP A 195 -22.90 -5.49 -0.25
CA ASP A 195 -24.38 -5.52 -0.18
C ASP A 195 -25.03 -4.15 -0.37
N GLY A 196 -24.24 -3.06 -0.43
CA GLY A 196 -24.74 -1.71 -0.64
C GLY A 196 -24.12 -0.72 0.32
N LYS A 197 -24.93 0.17 0.91
CA LYS A 197 -24.43 1.18 1.84
C LYS A 197 -23.96 0.54 3.14
N VAL A 198 -22.86 1.03 3.70
CA VAL A 198 -22.33 0.62 5.02
C VAL A 198 -23.41 0.68 6.11
N SER A 199 -24.28 1.69 6.08
CA SER A 199 -25.36 1.87 7.05
C SER A 199 -26.41 0.75 7.10
N LEU A 200 -26.37 -0.19 6.16
CA LEU A 200 -27.23 -1.38 6.19
C LEU A 200 -26.80 -2.39 7.27
N SER A 201 -25.51 -2.41 7.63
CA SER A 201 -24.94 -3.43 8.52
C SER A 201 -23.99 -2.89 9.59
N ASP A 202 -23.54 -1.62 9.50
CA ASP A 202 -22.70 -1.00 10.52
C ASP A 202 -23.15 0.45 10.82
N ALA A 203 -23.15 0.79 12.10
CA ALA A 203 -23.45 2.13 12.62
C ALA A 203 -22.29 2.73 13.43
N THR A 204 -21.12 2.09 13.41
CA THR A 204 -19.96 2.47 14.21
C THR A 204 -19.35 3.79 13.71
N ASP A 205 -19.17 4.76 14.61
CA ASP A 205 -18.30 5.91 14.31
C ASP A 205 -16.83 5.47 14.37
N GLN A 206 -16.30 5.07 13.22
CA GLN A 206 -14.92 4.62 13.07
C GLN A 206 -13.91 5.69 13.50
N LYS A 207 -14.20 6.99 13.29
CA LYS A 207 -13.31 8.08 13.71
C LYS A 207 -13.27 8.19 15.23
N ALA A 208 -14.41 8.07 15.90
CA ALA A 208 -14.47 8.05 17.37
C ALA A 208 -13.80 6.79 17.94
N ARG A 209 -14.01 5.62 17.33
CA ARG A 209 -13.37 4.35 17.72
C ARG A 209 -11.85 4.44 17.69
N PHE A 210 -11.26 4.99 16.62
CA PHE A 210 -9.82 5.19 16.53
C PHE A 210 -9.30 6.22 17.54
N LYS A 211 -10.01 7.34 17.75
CA LYS A 211 -9.64 8.32 18.80
C LYS A 211 -9.63 7.68 20.19
N ALA A 212 -10.66 6.88 20.50
CA ALA A 212 -10.75 6.15 21.76
C ALA A 212 -9.60 5.13 21.93
N ALA A 213 -9.12 4.55 20.82
CA ALA A 213 -7.95 3.68 20.79
C ALA A 213 -6.60 4.43 20.85
N GLY A 214 -6.58 5.75 21.01
CA GLY A 214 -5.34 6.54 21.13
C GLY A 214 -4.68 6.91 19.80
N TRP A 215 -5.47 7.05 18.72
CA TRP A 215 -5.00 7.49 17.41
C TRP A 215 -5.27 8.96 17.16
N ALA A 216 -4.36 9.59 16.40
CA ALA A 216 -4.62 10.88 15.79
C ALA A 216 -5.48 10.68 14.53
N VAL A 217 -6.64 11.33 14.48
CA VAL A 217 -7.63 11.12 13.41
C VAL A 217 -7.91 12.41 12.64
N LYS A 218 -7.93 12.32 11.31
CA LYS A 218 -8.30 13.41 10.41
C LYS A 218 -9.22 12.91 9.29
N ALA A 219 -10.17 13.74 8.86
CA ALA A 219 -10.99 13.47 7.68
C ALA A 219 -10.62 14.46 6.56
N VAL A 220 -10.65 14.01 5.32
CA VAL A 220 -10.40 14.84 4.12
C VAL A 220 -11.30 14.42 2.97
N ASP A 221 -11.53 15.33 2.03
CA ASP A 221 -11.98 14.96 0.69
C ASP A 221 -10.85 14.16 0.01
N GLY A 222 -11.11 12.89 -0.26
CA GLY A 222 -10.17 11.95 -0.88
C GLY A 222 -9.96 12.20 -2.38
N HIS A 223 -10.61 13.20 -2.97
CA HIS A 223 -10.43 13.64 -4.35
C HIS A 223 -9.80 15.04 -4.47
N ASP A 224 -9.61 15.74 -3.34
CA ASP A 224 -8.82 16.97 -3.30
C ASP A 224 -7.35 16.63 -2.98
N MET A 225 -6.52 16.59 -4.02
CA MET A 225 -5.09 16.31 -3.88
C MET A 225 -4.32 17.31 -3.00
N HIS A 226 -4.83 18.54 -2.83
CA HIS A 226 -4.24 19.49 -1.88
C HIS A 226 -4.59 19.13 -0.44
N ALA A 227 -5.86 18.78 -0.16
CA ALA A 227 -6.29 18.31 1.15
C ALA A 227 -5.58 17.01 1.55
N ILE A 228 -5.50 16.04 0.64
CA ILE A 228 -4.78 14.77 0.84
C ILE A 228 -3.31 15.04 1.20
N ARG A 229 -2.63 15.89 0.42
CA ARG A 229 -1.22 16.25 0.68
C ARG A 229 -1.06 16.91 2.05
N ALA A 230 -1.97 17.79 2.44
CA ALA A 230 -1.93 18.45 3.73
C ALA A 230 -2.16 17.45 4.89
N ALA A 231 -3.05 16.47 4.72
CA ALA A 231 -3.28 15.42 5.71
C ALA A 231 -2.12 14.46 5.83
N LEU A 232 -1.52 14.00 4.72
CA LEU A 232 -0.32 13.15 4.75
C LEU A 232 0.86 13.86 5.43
N LYS A 233 1.06 15.16 5.15
CA LYS A 233 2.09 15.98 5.84
C LYS A 233 1.79 16.16 7.33
N TRP A 234 0.53 16.24 7.71
CA TRP A 234 0.12 16.29 9.12
C TRP A 234 0.38 14.94 9.82
N ALA A 235 0.09 13.82 9.15
CA ALA A 235 0.27 12.48 9.70
C ALA A 235 1.74 12.16 10.01
N THR A 236 2.68 12.63 9.19
CA THR A 236 4.12 12.42 9.45
C THR A 236 4.65 13.20 10.66
N ARG A 237 3.85 14.08 11.26
CA ARG A 237 4.22 14.93 12.40
C ARG A 237 3.57 14.50 13.71
N GLN A 238 2.76 13.45 13.70
CA GLN A 238 2.09 12.96 14.91
C GLN A 238 3.04 12.08 15.73
N ASP A 239 2.85 12.08 17.03
CA ASP A 239 3.52 11.21 18.01
C ASP A 239 2.70 9.94 18.32
N GLN A 240 1.57 9.78 17.65
CA GLN A 240 0.61 8.68 17.74
C GLN A 240 0.40 8.04 16.35
N PRO A 241 -0.06 6.78 16.27
CA PRO A 241 -0.51 6.23 15.00
C PRO A 241 -1.67 7.07 14.44
N THR A 242 -1.80 7.11 13.11
CA THR A 242 -2.67 8.06 12.43
C THR A 242 -3.72 7.38 11.55
N LEU A 243 -4.97 7.83 11.65
CA LEU A 243 -6.03 7.52 10.71
C LEU A 243 -6.35 8.76 9.89
N ILE A 244 -6.29 8.65 8.58
CA ILE A 244 -6.86 9.62 7.65
C ILE A 244 -8.09 8.96 7.00
N ALA A 245 -9.28 9.44 7.36
CA ALA A 245 -10.52 9.08 6.68
C ALA A 245 -10.59 9.86 5.36
N CYS A 246 -10.31 9.19 4.26
CA CYS A 246 -10.36 9.73 2.92
C CYS A 246 -11.78 9.54 2.38
N LYS A 247 -12.57 10.60 2.36
CA LYS A 247 -13.92 10.55 1.80
C LYS A 247 -13.83 10.41 0.28
N THR A 248 -14.11 9.22 -0.26
CA THR A 248 -14.08 8.98 -1.71
C THR A 248 -15.45 8.58 -2.24
N LYS A 249 -15.54 8.45 -3.57
CA LYS A 249 -16.59 7.70 -4.24
C LYS A 249 -16.00 6.46 -4.87
N ILE A 250 -16.57 5.29 -4.56
CA ILE A 250 -16.21 4.04 -5.23
C ILE A 250 -16.44 4.18 -6.74
N GLY A 251 -15.51 3.68 -7.55
CA GLY A 251 -15.62 3.79 -9.02
C GLY A 251 -15.48 5.22 -9.54
N ARG A 252 -14.81 6.14 -8.81
CA ARG A 252 -14.58 7.53 -9.25
C ARG A 252 -14.13 7.60 -10.70
N GLY A 253 -14.88 8.35 -11.51
CA GLY A 253 -14.63 8.52 -12.95
C GLY A 253 -15.40 7.56 -13.84
N ALA A 254 -16.01 6.50 -13.30
CA ALA A 254 -16.95 5.67 -14.05
C ALA A 254 -18.13 6.52 -14.54
N ALA A 255 -18.48 6.40 -15.82
CA ALA A 255 -19.41 7.32 -16.48
C ALA A 255 -20.82 7.32 -15.86
N THR A 256 -21.37 6.16 -15.56
CA THR A 256 -22.73 5.99 -15.02
C THR A 256 -22.75 5.24 -13.68
N MET A 257 -21.65 4.56 -13.33
CA MET A 257 -21.59 3.70 -12.14
C MET A 257 -20.82 4.29 -10.95
N GLU A 258 -20.31 5.53 -11.03
CA GLU A 258 -19.65 6.19 -9.90
C GLU A 258 -20.53 6.21 -8.64
N GLY A 259 -19.96 5.83 -7.49
CA GLY A 259 -20.66 5.76 -6.21
C GLY A 259 -21.56 4.54 -6.05
N SER A 260 -21.65 3.66 -7.05
CA SER A 260 -22.50 2.46 -7.01
C SER A 260 -21.74 1.24 -6.52
N HIS A 261 -22.37 0.44 -5.65
CA HIS A 261 -21.86 -0.88 -5.23
C HIS A 261 -21.66 -1.85 -6.42
N LYS A 262 -22.28 -1.58 -7.58
CA LYS A 262 -22.05 -2.35 -8.81
C LYS A 262 -20.59 -2.29 -9.30
N THR A 263 -19.84 -1.26 -8.91
CA THR A 263 -18.40 -1.14 -9.21
C THR A 263 -17.52 -1.91 -8.23
N HIS A 264 -18.09 -2.53 -7.18
CA HIS A 264 -17.32 -3.18 -6.14
C HIS A 264 -16.56 -4.41 -6.67
N GLY A 265 -17.26 -5.40 -7.24
CA GLY A 265 -16.69 -6.73 -7.52
C GLY A 265 -16.98 -7.30 -8.90
N ALA A 266 -17.34 -6.45 -9.87
CA ALA A 266 -17.57 -6.85 -11.25
C ALA A 266 -16.84 -5.94 -12.23
N ALA A 267 -16.54 -6.47 -13.41
CA ALA A 267 -16.11 -5.67 -14.54
C ALA A 267 -17.18 -4.62 -14.90
N LEU A 268 -16.74 -3.45 -15.37
CA LEU A 268 -17.66 -2.36 -15.73
C LEU A 268 -18.48 -2.71 -16.99
N GLY A 269 -17.89 -3.49 -17.89
CA GLY A 269 -18.48 -3.84 -19.18
C GLY A 269 -18.14 -2.82 -20.28
N ALA A 270 -18.08 -3.31 -21.52
CA ALA A 270 -17.55 -2.56 -22.66
C ALA A 270 -18.18 -1.16 -22.87
N ALA A 271 -19.50 -1.03 -22.67
CA ALA A 271 -20.19 0.25 -22.84
C ALA A 271 -19.76 1.28 -21.76
N GLU A 272 -19.69 0.86 -20.51
CA GLU A 272 -19.26 1.73 -19.40
C GLU A 272 -17.77 2.07 -19.53
N VAL A 273 -16.93 1.13 -19.96
CA VAL A 273 -15.50 1.37 -20.25
C VAL A 273 -15.33 2.44 -21.33
N ALA A 274 -16.05 2.33 -22.45
CA ALA A 274 -15.98 3.31 -23.54
C ALA A 274 -16.44 4.71 -23.09
N ALA A 275 -17.54 4.78 -22.34
CA ALA A 275 -18.04 6.05 -21.80
C ALA A 275 -17.09 6.65 -20.75
N THR A 276 -16.50 5.82 -19.89
CA THR A 276 -15.52 6.24 -18.88
C THR A 276 -14.27 6.81 -19.55
N ARG A 277 -13.76 6.17 -20.60
CA ARG A 277 -12.63 6.68 -21.40
C ARG A 277 -12.94 8.05 -22.01
N LEU A 278 -14.13 8.25 -22.55
CA LEU A 278 -14.56 9.56 -23.06
C LEU A 278 -14.56 10.63 -21.95
N GLY A 279 -15.13 10.32 -20.78
CA GLY A 279 -15.16 11.23 -19.63
C GLY A 279 -13.78 11.58 -19.09
N LEU A 280 -12.83 10.65 -19.16
CA LEU A 280 -11.43 10.88 -18.76
C LEU A 280 -10.58 11.51 -19.87
N SER A 281 -11.14 11.73 -21.07
CA SER A 281 -10.39 12.14 -22.27
C SER A 281 -9.24 11.19 -22.59
N TRP A 282 -9.47 9.87 -22.43
CA TRP A 282 -8.48 8.83 -22.61
C TRP A 282 -8.69 8.05 -23.91
N THR A 283 -7.87 8.34 -24.92
CA THR A 283 -8.01 7.79 -26.28
C THR A 283 -7.08 6.63 -26.61
N HIS A 284 -6.21 6.21 -25.68
CA HIS A 284 -5.24 5.14 -25.90
C HIS A 284 -5.88 3.75 -25.75
N ASP A 285 -5.33 2.76 -26.43
CA ASP A 285 -5.75 1.36 -26.32
C ASP A 285 -5.58 0.79 -24.90
N PRO A 286 -6.19 -0.36 -24.58
CA PRO A 286 -6.01 -0.99 -23.27
C PRO A 286 -4.55 -1.22 -22.93
N PHE A 287 -4.18 -0.87 -21.69
CA PHE A 287 -2.80 -0.93 -21.17
C PHE A 287 -1.78 -0.06 -21.92
N GLU A 288 -2.19 0.82 -22.82
CA GLU A 288 -1.35 1.85 -23.43
C GLU A 288 -1.50 3.17 -22.67
N LEU A 289 -0.38 3.82 -22.37
CA LEU A 289 -0.32 5.03 -21.58
C LEU A 289 0.32 6.18 -22.37
N PRO A 290 -0.13 7.43 -22.19
CA PRO A 290 0.61 8.59 -22.71
C PRO A 290 2.05 8.63 -22.16
N ALA A 291 3.04 8.79 -23.04
CA ALA A 291 4.46 8.82 -22.67
C ALA A 291 4.80 9.87 -21.59
N SER A 292 4.09 11.00 -21.56
CA SER A 292 4.26 12.04 -20.52
C SER A 292 3.86 11.56 -19.12
N ILE A 293 2.85 10.69 -19.03
CA ILE A 293 2.39 10.08 -17.78
C ILE A 293 3.36 9.00 -17.33
N GLU A 294 3.79 8.12 -18.25
CA GLU A 294 4.80 7.09 -17.97
C GLU A 294 6.09 7.71 -17.44
N LYS A 295 6.61 8.75 -18.13
CA LYS A 295 7.80 9.50 -17.71
C LYS A 295 7.63 10.13 -16.33
N ALA A 296 6.44 10.63 -16.01
CA ALA A 296 6.14 11.21 -14.70
C ALA A 296 6.16 10.16 -13.58
N TRP A 297 5.54 9.00 -13.79
CA TRP A 297 5.52 7.91 -12.81
C TRP A 297 6.86 7.20 -12.67
N ALA A 298 7.59 6.95 -13.77
CA ALA A 298 8.94 6.40 -13.72
C ALA A 298 9.91 7.31 -12.95
N LYS A 299 9.71 8.64 -13.02
CA LYS A 299 10.45 9.59 -12.18
C LYS A 299 10.12 9.44 -10.70
N VAL A 300 8.88 9.11 -10.35
CA VAL A 300 8.49 8.83 -8.95
C VAL A 300 9.22 7.59 -8.44
N GLY A 301 9.22 6.49 -9.20
CA GLY A 301 9.86 5.23 -8.78
C GLY A 301 11.38 5.31 -8.61
N ARG A 302 12.06 6.16 -9.39
CA ARG A 302 13.51 6.40 -9.26
C ARG A 302 13.89 7.41 -8.18
N ARG A 303 12.93 8.11 -7.56
CA ARG A 303 13.22 9.22 -6.64
C ARG A 303 14.05 8.76 -5.44
N GLY A 304 13.73 7.62 -4.84
CA GLY A 304 14.41 7.14 -3.63
C GLY A 304 15.81 6.58 -3.87
N ALA A 305 16.28 6.46 -5.12
CA ALA A 305 17.63 5.94 -5.40
C ALA A 305 18.74 6.75 -4.70
N LYS A 306 18.55 8.07 -4.54
CA LYS A 306 19.50 8.91 -3.80
C LYS A 306 19.48 8.60 -2.29
N ASP A 307 18.29 8.38 -1.73
CA ASP A 307 18.13 8.10 -0.29
C ASP A 307 18.62 6.69 0.05
N ARG A 308 18.32 5.69 -0.80
CA ARG A 308 18.89 4.35 -0.71
C ARG A 308 20.42 4.38 -0.75
N LYS A 309 21.03 5.04 -1.75
CA LYS A 309 22.51 5.10 -1.85
C LYS A 309 23.16 5.75 -0.63
N LYS A 310 22.53 6.79 -0.07
CA LYS A 310 22.97 7.39 1.20
C LYS A 310 22.83 6.41 2.37
N TRP A 311 21.74 5.65 2.43
CA TRP A 311 21.52 4.63 3.44
C TRP A 311 22.55 3.49 3.32
N GLU A 312 22.84 3.01 2.10
CA GLU A 312 23.86 1.99 1.83
C GLU A 312 25.25 2.45 2.32
N ALA A 313 25.58 3.73 2.11
CA ALA A 313 26.82 4.31 2.63
C ALA A 313 26.86 4.36 4.17
N ARG A 314 25.73 4.69 4.83
CA ARG A 314 25.64 4.64 6.30
C ARG A 314 25.75 3.20 6.82
N LEU A 315 25.12 2.24 6.15
CA LEU A 315 25.21 0.83 6.50
C LEU A 315 26.66 0.32 6.43
N ALA A 316 27.37 0.64 5.34
CA ALA A 316 28.76 0.26 5.16
C ALA A 316 29.71 0.89 6.21
N ALA A 317 29.39 2.09 6.69
CA ALA A 317 30.17 2.78 7.72
C ALA A 317 29.77 2.39 9.17
N SER A 318 28.65 1.71 9.36
CA SER A 318 28.13 1.38 10.70
C SER A 318 28.90 0.24 11.35
N LYS A 319 29.25 0.41 12.63
CA LYS A 319 29.80 -0.68 13.46
C LYS A 319 28.82 -1.85 13.61
N GLN A 320 27.53 -1.62 13.42
CA GLN A 320 26.48 -2.66 13.45
C GLN A 320 26.14 -3.21 12.06
N GLY A 321 26.80 -2.75 10.98
CA GLY A 321 26.42 -3.07 9.60
C GLY A 321 26.46 -4.56 9.27
N ALA A 322 27.47 -5.29 9.78
CA ALA A 322 27.56 -6.74 9.64
C ALA A 322 26.41 -7.46 10.37
N ASP A 323 26.13 -7.10 11.63
CA ASP A 323 25.05 -7.73 12.41
C ASP A 323 23.67 -7.42 11.83
N PHE A 324 23.47 -6.18 11.35
CA PHE A 324 22.26 -5.76 10.65
C PHE A 324 22.04 -6.60 9.39
N THR A 325 23.07 -6.74 8.55
CA THR A 325 22.99 -7.48 7.28
C THR A 325 22.67 -8.95 7.52
N ARG A 326 23.35 -9.59 8.49
CA ARG A 326 23.06 -10.95 8.96
C ARG A 326 21.60 -11.08 9.40
N ALA A 327 21.13 -10.17 10.26
CA ALA A 327 19.77 -10.20 10.78
C ALA A 327 18.71 -10.05 9.68
N MET A 328 18.94 -9.17 8.69
CA MET A 328 18.02 -8.99 7.56
C MET A 328 18.03 -10.17 6.59
N ALA A 329 19.13 -10.93 6.51
CA ALA A 329 19.19 -12.18 5.75
C ALA A 329 18.49 -13.36 6.45
N GLY A 330 18.13 -13.22 7.73
CA GLY A 330 17.57 -14.30 8.53
C GLY A 330 18.62 -15.28 9.08
N ASP A 331 19.90 -14.96 8.92
CA ASP A 331 21.00 -15.80 9.42
C ASP A 331 21.10 -15.70 10.94
N LEU A 332 21.22 -16.83 11.62
CA LEU A 332 21.44 -16.86 13.07
C LEU A 332 22.91 -16.55 13.41
N PRO A 333 23.20 -15.95 14.58
CA PRO A 333 24.58 -15.91 15.09
C PRO A 333 25.15 -17.33 15.21
N ALA A 334 26.46 -17.50 14.98
CA ALA A 334 27.12 -18.80 15.07
C ALA A 334 26.86 -19.52 16.41
N GLU A 335 26.75 -18.75 17.50
CA GLU A 335 26.55 -19.25 18.85
C GLU A 335 25.07 -19.23 19.31
N ALA A 336 24.11 -19.07 18.40
CA ALA A 336 22.69 -18.85 18.74
C ALA A 336 22.11 -19.96 19.64
N TYR A 337 22.57 -21.19 19.46
CA TYR A 337 22.08 -22.36 20.21
C TYR A 337 22.96 -22.74 21.39
N LYS A 338 24.14 -22.13 21.57
CA LYS A 338 25.09 -22.56 22.61
C LYS A 338 24.48 -22.63 24.00
N ALA A 339 23.70 -21.62 24.40
CA ALA A 339 23.04 -21.58 25.70
C ALA A 339 21.90 -22.60 25.80
N LEU A 340 21.16 -22.81 24.70
CA LEU A 340 20.09 -23.81 24.63
C LEU A 340 20.68 -25.23 24.74
N ASP A 341 21.72 -25.52 23.96
CA ASP A 341 22.40 -26.82 23.95
C ASP A 341 23.01 -27.14 25.32
N ALA A 342 23.65 -26.14 25.96
CA ALA A 342 24.15 -26.29 27.32
C ALA A 342 23.02 -26.59 28.32
N LYS A 343 21.85 -25.93 28.18
CA LYS A 343 20.70 -26.19 29.05
C LYS A 343 20.07 -27.56 28.80
N ILE A 344 20.00 -28.00 27.55
CA ILE A 344 19.53 -29.34 27.20
C ILE A 344 20.45 -30.40 27.82
N ALA A 345 21.78 -30.23 27.71
CA ALA A 345 22.74 -31.13 28.33
C ALA A 345 22.58 -31.20 29.85
N GLU A 346 22.45 -30.04 30.52
CA GLU A 346 22.19 -29.96 31.97
C GLU A 346 20.91 -30.72 32.35
N LEU A 347 19.80 -30.54 31.61
CA LEU A 347 18.52 -31.18 31.92
C LEU A 347 18.53 -32.70 31.68
N VAL A 348 19.27 -33.17 30.68
CA VAL A 348 19.46 -34.61 30.43
C VAL A 348 20.20 -35.27 31.59
N GLU A 349 21.21 -34.60 32.14
CA GLU A 349 21.95 -35.10 33.31
C GLU A 349 21.14 -35.01 34.60
N ALA A 350 20.43 -33.90 34.81
CA ALA A 350 19.72 -33.62 36.06
C ALA A 350 18.54 -34.55 36.32
N LYS A 351 17.91 -35.11 35.26
CA LYS A 351 16.63 -35.85 35.23
C LYS A 351 15.49 -35.13 35.99
N PRO A 352 14.29 -34.95 35.41
CA PRO A 352 13.16 -34.49 36.20
C PRO A 352 12.89 -35.50 37.32
N ALA A 353 12.73 -34.98 38.55
CA ALA A 353 12.46 -35.76 39.76
C ALA A 353 11.14 -36.54 39.66
#